data_AF-A0A7V4Q5S1-F1
#
_entry.id   AF-A0A7V4Q5S1-F1
#
_cell.length_a   1.000
_cell.length_b   1.000
_cell.length_c   1.000
_cell.angle_alpha   90.00
_cell.angle_beta   90.00
_cell.angle_gamma   90.00
#
_symmetry.space_group_name_H-M   'P 1'
#
loop_
_entity.id
_entity.type
_entity.pdbx_description
1 polymer ?
#
loop_
_entity_poly.entity_id
_entity_poly.type
_entity_poly.pdbx_seq_one_letter_code
_entity_poly.pdbx_strand_id
1 'polypeptide(L)'
;MLAKILQVMVHAGHETLWNLLLDRLQHPERYLREVTEARIVKETDELLIRELKLHGNLVKERISINPYAGELRHELLEHPHFTGIIVTRILPTARQSPVAPHYLEYELELQRKSFQLEGLVKAEEEIVAEFETEMHQLKSRAEEMDSRK
;
A
#
# COMPACT_ATOMS: atom_id res chain seq x y z
N MET A 1 9.54 3.36 -16.84
CA MET A 1 9.02 2.12 -16.22
C MET A 1 9.54 2.20 -14.82
N LEU A 2 8.65 2.33 -13.85
CA LEU A 2 9.03 2.54 -12.46
C LEU A 2 9.15 1.17 -11.79
N ALA A 3 10.39 0.77 -11.51
CA ALA A 3 10.71 -0.38 -10.69
C ALA A 3 11.49 0.11 -9.47
N LYS A 4 10.90 0.06 -8.28
CA LYS A 4 11.54 0.59 -7.07
C LYS A 4 11.09 -0.14 -5.81
N ILE A 5 12.03 -0.36 -4.90
CA ILE A 5 11.76 -0.86 -3.56
C ILE A 5 11.90 0.31 -2.58
N LEU A 6 10.88 0.50 -1.76
CA LEU A 6 10.85 1.45 -0.65
C LEU A 6 10.76 0.66 0.65
N GLN A 7 11.46 1.10 1.69
CA GLN A 7 11.48 0.38 2.95
C GLN A 7 11.60 1.34 4.12
N VAL A 8 10.84 1.07 5.18
CA VAL A 8 10.98 1.79 6.45
C VAL A 8 10.96 0.81 7.62
N MET A 9 11.77 1.08 8.63
CA MET A 9 11.72 0.36 9.91
C MET A 9 10.58 0.90 10.79
N VAL A 10 9.76 -0.01 11.30
CA VAL A 10 8.58 0.24 12.14
C VAL A 10 8.74 -0.48 13.47
N HIS A 11 8.69 0.27 14.58
CA HIS A 11 8.75 -0.27 15.94
C HIS A 11 7.35 -0.61 16.44
N ALA A 12 6.74 -1.61 15.83
CA ALA A 12 5.46 -2.17 16.25
C ALA A 12 5.46 -3.68 16.07
N GLY A 13 4.63 -4.37 16.86
CA GLY A 13 4.37 -5.79 16.68
C GLY A 13 3.81 -6.12 15.29
N HIS A 14 4.14 -7.31 14.77
CA HIS A 14 3.65 -7.78 13.47
C HIS A 14 2.13 -7.70 13.35
N GLU A 15 1.41 -8.15 14.39
CA GLU A 15 -0.06 -8.14 14.41
C GLU A 15 -0.62 -6.71 14.34
N THR A 16 -0.02 -5.75 15.05
CA THR A 16 -0.43 -4.35 15.00
C THR A 16 -0.28 -3.79 13.59
N LEU A 17 0.86 -4.03 12.96
CA LEU A 17 1.13 -3.56 11.60
C LEU A 17 0.24 -4.27 10.57
N TRP A 18 0.04 -5.58 10.70
CA TRP A 18 -0.83 -6.35 9.81
C TRP A 18 -2.28 -5.88 9.87
N ASN A 19 -2.82 -5.70 11.08
CA ASN A 19 -4.18 -5.18 11.26
C ASN A 19 -4.32 -3.76 10.71
N LEU A 20 -3.29 -2.93 10.80
CA LEU A 20 -3.28 -1.60 10.20
C LEU A 20 -3.35 -1.66 8.66
N LEU A 21 -2.58 -2.57 8.05
CA LEU A 21 -2.61 -2.78 6.60
C LEU A 21 -3.98 -3.29 6.13
N LEU A 22 -4.60 -4.22 6.87
CA LEU A 22 -5.94 -4.70 6.58
C LEU A 22 -7.01 -3.61 6.75
N ASP A 23 -6.95 -2.80 7.81
CA ASP A 23 -7.87 -1.65 7.99
C ASP A 23 -7.72 -0.65 6.84
N ARG A 24 -6.50 -0.45 6.33
CA ARG A 24 -6.28 0.36 5.13
C ARG A 24 -6.90 -0.24 3.86
N LEU A 25 -6.98 -1.56 3.73
CA LEU A 25 -7.67 -2.18 2.59
C LEU A 25 -9.18 -1.91 2.65
N GLN A 26 -9.75 -1.98 3.84
CA GLN A 26 -11.18 -1.79 4.11
C GLN A 26 -11.61 -0.32 4.08
N HIS A 27 -10.76 0.55 4.61
CA HIS A 27 -11.02 1.97 4.83
C HIS A 27 -9.90 2.86 4.27
N PRO A 28 -9.61 2.79 2.96
CA PRO A 28 -8.51 3.55 2.35
C PRO A 28 -8.62 5.06 2.59
N GLU A 29 -9.82 5.62 2.71
CA GLU A 29 -10.09 7.04 2.99
C GLU A 29 -9.48 7.53 4.32
N ARG A 30 -9.20 6.61 5.26
CA ARG A 30 -8.56 6.94 6.55
C ARG A 30 -7.05 7.08 6.44
N TYR A 31 -6.45 6.69 5.32
CA TYR A 31 -5.00 6.59 5.13
C TYR A 31 -4.52 7.33 3.89
N LEU A 32 -5.34 7.36 2.83
CA LEU A 32 -5.04 7.95 1.54
C LEU A 32 -5.89 9.21 1.41
N ARG A 33 -5.27 10.39 1.51
CA ARG A 33 -5.98 11.68 1.54
C ARG A 33 -6.71 11.97 0.23
N GLU A 34 -6.25 11.35 -0.85
CA GLU A 34 -6.67 11.60 -2.21
C GLU A 34 -7.74 10.60 -2.66
N VAL A 35 -8.11 9.67 -1.79
CA VAL A 35 -9.27 8.78 -1.96
C VAL A 35 -10.52 9.48 -1.45
N THR A 36 -11.46 9.76 -2.35
CA THR A 36 -12.74 10.39 -1.99
C THR A 36 -13.90 9.39 -1.89
N GLU A 37 -13.79 8.27 -2.60
CA GLU A 37 -14.80 7.21 -2.62
C GLU A 37 -14.09 5.86 -2.68
N ALA A 38 -14.60 4.86 -1.96
CA ALA A 38 -14.11 3.49 -2.00
C ALA A 38 -15.28 2.51 -1.91
N ARG A 39 -15.21 1.45 -2.72
CA ARG A 39 -16.21 0.39 -2.79
C ARG A 39 -15.53 -0.96 -2.94
N ILE A 40 -15.84 -1.89 -2.05
CA ILE A 40 -15.44 -3.29 -2.17
C ILE A 40 -16.41 -3.98 -3.15
N VAL A 41 -15.85 -4.58 -4.19
CA VAL A 41 -16.59 -5.29 -5.25
C VAL A 41 -16.67 -6.78 -4.92
N LYS A 42 -15.59 -7.35 -4.38
CA LYS A 42 -15.51 -8.75 -3.99
C LYS A 42 -14.52 -8.89 -2.84
N GLU A 43 -14.85 -9.73 -1.87
CA GLU A 43 -13.99 -10.03 -0.73
C GLU A 43 -14.08 -11.50 -0.34
N THR A 44 -12.92 -12.05 -0.02
CA THR A 44 -12.69 -13.37 0.58
C THR A 44 -11.42 -13.28 1.43
N ASP A 45 -11.12 -14.30 2.24
CA ASP A 45 -9.96 -14.32 3.13
C ASP A 45 -8.60 -14.09 2.43
N GLU A 46 -8.48 -14.46 1.15
CA GLU A 46 -7.23 -14.39 0.38
C GLU A 46 -7.26 -13.31 -0.73
N LEU A 47 -8.41 -12.68 -0.96
CA LEU A 47 -8.61 -11.82 -2.13
C LEU A 47 -9.61 -10.71 -1.85
N LEU A 48 -9.22 -9.48 -2.18
CA LEU A 48 -10.08 -8.31 -2.18
C LEU A 48 -10.02 -7.62 -3.54
N ILE A 49 -11.17 -7.33 -4.14
CA ILE A 49 -11.28 -6.47 -5.33
C ILE A 49 -12.04 -5.23 -4.91
N ARG A 50 -11.45 -4.05 -5.14
CA ARG A 50 -12.08 -2.78 -4.85
C ARG A 50 -11.97 -1.79 -5.99
N GLU A 51 -12.91 -0.87 -6.00
CA GLU A 51 -12.95 0.31 -6.83
C GLU A 51 -12.81 1.53 -5.93
N LEU A 52 -11.95 2.46 -6.32
CA LEU A 52 -11.64 3.66 -5.54
C LEU A 52 -11.53 4.86 -6.47
N LYS A 53 -11.90 6.03 -5.94
CA LYS A 53 -11.77 7.30 -6.65
C LYS A 53 -10.55 8.04 -6.09
N LEU A 54 -9.43 7.88 -6.77
CA LEU A 54 -8.13 8.42 -6.38
C LEU A 54 -7.77 9.60 -7.28
N HIS A 55 -7.52 10.76 -6.70
CA HIS A 55 -7.29 12.00 -7.46
C HIS A 55 -8.40 12.29 -8.48
N GLY A 56 -9.64 11.95 -8.15
CA GLY A 56 -10.80 12.09 -9.05
C GLY A 56 -10.91 11.01 -10.14
N ASN A 57 -9.93 10.11 -10.25
CA ASN A 57 -9.92 9.03 -11.22
C ASN A 57 -10.46 7.74 -10.62
N LEU A 58 -11.21 6.97 -11.42
CA LEU A 58 -11.59 5.61 -11.06
C LEU A 58 -10.37 4.69 -11.18
N VAL A 59 -10.08 3.98 -10.10
CA VAL A 59 -9.06 2.94 -10.02
C VAL A 59 -9.72 1.67 -9.52
N LYS A 60 -9.46 0.57 -10.21
CA LYS A 60 -9.87 -0.77 -9.80
C LYS A 60 -8.64 -1.61 -9.56
N GLU A 61 -8.57 -2.24 -8.41
CA GLU A 61 -7.45 -3.10 -8.06
C GLU A 61 -7.91 -4.45 -7.50
N ARG A 62 -7.06 -5.44 -7.70
CA ARG A 62 -7.16 -6.77 -7.10
C ARG A 62 -6.02 -6.92 -6.12
N ILE A 63 -6.35 -7.28 -4.89
CA ILE A 63 -5.41 -7.41 -3.79
C ILE A 63 -5.42 -8.86 -3.35
N SER A 64 -4.29 -9.54 -3.51
CA SER A 64 -4.10 -10.88 -2.93
C SER A 64 -3.53 -10.71 -1.52
N ILE A 65 -4.12 -11.40 -0.55
CA ILE A 65 -3.79 -11.29 0.87
C ILE A 65 -3.12 -12.59 1.29
N ASN A 66 -1.86 -12.52 1.72
CA ASN A 66 -1.12 -13.66 2.24
C ASN A 66 -0.65 -13.37 3.68
N PRO A 67 -1.47 -13.71 4.69
CA PRO A 67 -1.13 -13.46 6.09
C PRO A 67 0.12 -14.22 6.55
N TYR A 68 0.33 -15.44 6.05
CA TYR A 68 1.48 -16.26 6.42
C TYR A 68 2.82 -15.65 5.97
N ALA A 69 2.82 -14.98 4.81
CA ALA A 69 3.99 -14.27 4.30
C ALA A 69 4.05 -12.80 4.76
N GLY A 70 3.01 -12.29 5.45
CA GLY A 70 2.89 -10.86 5.75
C GLY A 70 2.85 -10.00 4.49
N GLU A 71 2.25 -10.50 3.41
CA GLU A 71 2.29 -9.89 2.09
C GLU A 71 0.88 -9.50 1.60
N LEU A 72 0.79 -8.30 1.04
CA LEU A 72 -0.34 -7.82 0.25
C LEU A 72 0.14 -7.52 -1.17
N ARG A 73 -0.50 -8.11 -2.17
CA ARG A 73 -0.14 -7.90 -3.57
C ARG A 73 -1.27 -7.21 -4.32
N HIS A 74 -1.07 -5.93 -4.63
CA HIS A 74 -2.00 -5.08 -5.36
C HIS A 74 -1.71 -5.17 -6.87
N GLU A 75 -2.73 -5.47 -7.67
CA GLU A 75 -2.69 -5.47 -9.12
C GLU A 75 -3.67 -4.43 -9.64
N LEU A 76 -3.19 -3.45 -10.40
CA LEU A 76 -4.02 -2.44 -11.03
C LEU A 76 -4.78 -3.06 -12.21
N LEU A 77 -6.07 -3.35 -12.01
CA LEU A 77 -6.96 -3.86 -13.07
C LEU A 77 -7.40 -2.74 -14.00
N GLU A 78 -7.72 -1.59 -13.42
CA GLU A 78 -8.14 -0.39 -14.13
C GLU A 78 -7.52 0.82 -13.47
N HIS A 79 -6.80 1.62 -14.25
CA HIS A 79 -6.23 2.88 -13.79
C HIS A 79 -5.98 3.75 -15.04
N PRO A 80 -6.26 5.05 -15.03
CA PRO A 80 -6.12 5.89 -16.23
C PRO A 80 -4.69 6.01 -16.74
N HIS A 81 -3.72 6.15 -15.83
CA HIS A 81 -2.33 6.45 -16.18
C HIS A 81 -1.33 5.29 -16.06
N PHE A 82 -1.63 4.26 -15.28
CA PHE A 82 -0.68 3.19 -14.95
C PHE A 82 -1.29 1.81 -15.15
N THR A 83 -0.42 0.83 -15.34
CA THR A 83 -0.66 -0.60 -15.16
C THR A 83 0.48 -1.15 -14.33
N GLY A 84 0.26 -2.22 -13.58
CA GLY A 84 1.34 -2.82 -12.81
C GLY A 84 0.90 -3.33 -11.46
N ILE A 85 1.89 -3.56 -10.62
CA ILE A 85 1.76 -4.26 -9.35
C ILE A 85 2.46 -3.45 -8.26
N ILE A 86 1.87 -3.46 -7.07
CA ILE A 86 2.47 -2.95 -5.85
C ILE A 86 2.44 -4.08 -4.83
N VAL A 87 3.58 -4.48 -4.30
CA VAL A 87 3.66 -5.50 -3.26
C VAL A 87 4.04 -4.84 -1.95
N THR A 88 3.24 -5.03 -0.92
CA THR A 88 3.52 -4.58 0.45
C THR A 88 3.87 -5.78 1.31
N ARG A 89 5.02 -5.74 1.98
CA ARG A 89 5.50 -6.83 2.86
C ARG A 89 5.87 -6.34 4.25
N ILE A 90 5.61 -7.17 5.24
CA ILE A 90 6.17 -7.04 6.59
C ILE A 90 7.34 -8.02 6.72
N LEU A 91 8.56 -7.50 6.77
CA LEU A 91 9.77 -8.30 6.90
C LEU A 91 10.32 -8.22 8.34
N PRO A 92 10.69 -9.34 8.98
CA PRO A 92 11.31 -9.30 10.30
C PRO A 92 12.73 -8.75 10.24
N THR A 93 13.10 -7.86 11.17
CA THR A 93 14.50 -7.37 11.29
C THR A 93 15.41 -8.37 11.99
N ALA A 94 14.85 -9.23 12.86
CA ALA A 94 15.56 -10.30 13.55
C ALA A 94 14.64 -11.51 13.75
N ARG A 95 15.15 -12.72 13.52
CA ARG A 95 14.37 -13.97 13.64
C ARG A 95 14.11 -14.44 15.07
N GLN A 96 14.78 -13.85 16.06
CA GLN A 96 14.85 -14.39 17.43
C GLN A 96 14.39 -13.43 18.53
N SER A 97 13.90 -12.24 18.19
CA SER A 97 13.43 -11.27 19.18
C SER A 97 11.98 -10.88 18.90
N PRO A 98 11.04 -11.18 19.83
CA PRO A 98 9.62 -10.83 19.67
C PRO A 98 9.36 -9.33 19.80
N VAL A 99 10.33 -8.56 20.28
CA VAL A 99 10.28 -7.09 20.39
C VAL A 99 11.08 -6.39 19.30
N ALA A 100 11.64 -7.14 18.35
CA ALA A 100 12.37 -6.53 17.26
C ALA A 100 11.42 -5.76 16.33
N PRO A 101 11.85 -4.60 15.81
CA PRO A 101 11.08 -3.87 14.82
C PRO A 101 10.89 -4.71 13.55
N HIS A 102 9.97 -4.28 12.70
CA HIS A 102 9.76 -4.87 11.37
C HIS A 102 10.16 -3.85 10.30
N TYR A 103 10.52 -4.34 9.12
CA TYR A 103 10.53 -3.50 7.93
C TYR A 103 9.18 -3.59 7.24
N LEU A 104 8.59 -2.43 6.95
CA LEU A 104 7.52 -2.31 5.97
C LEU A 104 8.17 -2.01 4.62
N GLU A 105 7.97 -2.90 3.65
CA GLU A 105 8.56 -2.81 2.32
C GLU A 105 7.45 -2.66 1.27
N TYR A 106 7.62 -1.69 0.36
CA TYR A 106 6.82 -1.58 -0.87
C TYR A 106 7.71 -1.86 -2.08
N GLU A 107 7.34 -2.86 -2.86
CA GLU A 107 7.91 -3.13 -4.18
C GLU A 107 6.94 -2.61 -5.24
N LEU A 108 7.39 -1.60 -6.00
CA LEU A 108 6.62 -0.92 -7.02
C LEU A 108 7.08 -1.40 -8.39
N GLU A 109 6.18 -2.01 -9.16
CA GLU A 109 6.38 -2.35 -10.57
C GLU A 109 5.29 -1.69 -11.40
N LEU A 110 5.49 -0.43 -11.77
CA LEU A 110 4.49 0.40 -12.43
C LEU A 110 4.94 0.81 -13.83
N GLN A 111 4.06 0.58 -14.80
CA GLN A 111 4.23 1.00 -16.18
C GLN A 111 3.22 2.08 -16.53
N ARG A 112 3.70 3.20 -17.07
CA ARG A 112 2.84 4.25 -17.61
C ARG A 112 2.12 3.74 -18.86
N LYS A 113 0.82 4.00 -18.94
CA LYS A 113 0.06 3.88 -20.19
C LYS A 113 0.54 5.01 -21.10
N SER A 114 0.97 4.68 -22.31
CA SER A 114 1.63 5.60 -23.25
C SER A 114 0.73 6.68 -23.87
N PHE A 115 -0.44 6.96 -23.29
CA PHE A 115 -1.37 7.92 -23.89
C PHE A 115 -0.87 9.36 -23.69
N GLN A 116 -0.74 10.06 -24.82
CA GLN A 116 -0.38 11.47 -24.95
C GLN A 116 -1.31 12.37 -24.11
N LEU A 117 -0.94 12.61 -22.86
CA LEU A 117 -1.47 13.71 -22.05
C LEU A 117 -0.25 14.44 -21.49
N GLU A 118 0.38 15.23 -22.36
CA GLU A 118 1.39 16.21 -21.97
C GLU A 118 0.77 17.16 -20.93
N GLY A 119 1.23 17.08 -19.68
CA GLY A 119 1.00 18.11 -18.65
C GLY A 119 0.26 17.70 -17.37
N LEU A 120 -0.28 16.48 -17.25
CA LEU A 120 -1.12 16.08 -16.09
C LEU A 120 -0.70 14.79 -15.37
N VAL A 121 0.33 14.09 -15.85
CA VAL A 121 0.78 12.82 -15.24
C VAL A 121 1.97 13.08 -14.32
N LYS A 122 1.83 12.68 -13.05
CA LYS A 122 2.86 12.84 -12.02
C LYS A 122 4.21 12.26 -12.45
N ALA A 123 5.29 12.97 -12.13
CA ALA A 123 6.66 12.51 -12.38
C ALA A 123 6.95 11.20 -11.61
N GLU A 124 7.97 10.43 -12.02
CA GLU A 124 8.28 9.18 -11.30
C GLU A 124 8.72 9.50 -9.87
N GLU A 125 9.41 10.63 -9.65
CA GLU A 125 9.77 11.13 -8.33
C GLU A 125 8.56 11.49 -7.46
N GLU A 126 7.52 12.10 -8.04
CA GLU A 126 6.31 12.48 -7.30
C GLU A 126 5.53 11.25 -6.82
N ILE A 127 5.43 10.23 -7.67
CA ILE A 127 4.79 8.95 -7.31
C ILE A 127 5.54 8.31 -6.14
N VAL A 128 6.87 8.24 -6.23
CA VAL A 128 7.70 7.68 -5.17
C VAL A 128 7.54 8.47 -3.87
N ALA A 129 7.56 9.80 -3.93
CA ALA A 129 7.40 10.65 -2.75
C ALA A 129 6.03 10.47 -2.06
N GLU A 130 4.97 10.20 -2.83
CA GLU A 130 3.65 9.86 -2.29
C GLU A 130 3.67 8.54 -1.52
N PHE A 131 4.24 7.49 -2.10
CA PHE A 131 4.39 6.21 -1.42
C PHE A 131 5.28 6.31 -0.16
N GLU A 132 6.37 7.08 -0.21
CA GLU A 132 7.21 7.33 0.96
C GLU A 132 6.44 8.08 2.06
N THR A 133 5.70 9.13 1.68
CA THR A 133 4.88 9.91 2.62
C THR A 133 3.84 9.02 3.30
N GLU A 134 3.13 8.22 2.52
CA GLU A 134 2.13 7.28 3.02
C GLU A 134 2.76 6.21 3.93
N MET A 135 3.89 5.63 3.52
CA MET A 135 4.64 4.65 4.30
C MET A 135 5.07 5.23 5.66
N HIS A 136 5.52 6.48 5.70
CA HIS A 136 5.87 7.17 6.95
C HIS A 136 4.65 7.47 7.85
N GLN A 137 3.49 7.75 7.27
CA GLN A 137 2.25 7.91 8.02
C GLN A 137 1.80 6.59 8.66
N LEU A 138 1.85 5.49 7.90
CA LEU A 138 1.53 4.15 8.42
C LEU A 138 2.50 3.74 9.53
N LYS A 139 3.79 3.99 9.35
CA LYS A 139 4.79 3.79 10.41
C LYS A 139 4.39 4.51 11.69
N SER A 140 4.18 5.83 11.61
CA SER A 140 3.90 6.66 12.79
C SER A 140 2.65 6.18 13.52
N ARG A 141 1.60 5.82 12.76
CA ARG A 141 0.35 5.32 13.31
C ARG A 141 0.50 3.93 13.94
N ALA A 142 1.27 3.03 13.33
CA ALA A 142 1.54 1.71 13.89
C ALA A 142 2.29 1.82 15.23
N GLU A 143 3.34 2.64 15.28
CA GLU A 143 4.14 2.89 16.49
C GLU A 143 3.29 3.53 17.60
N GLU A 144 2.42 4.49 17.27
CA GLU A 144 1.49 5.10 18.23
C GLU A 144 0.50 4.07 18.79
N MET A 145 -0.08 3.22 17.94
CA MET A 145 -1.03 2.18 18.37
C MET A 145 -0.37 1.15 19.28
N ASP A 146 0.86 0.73 18.98
CA ASP A 146 1.59 -0.25 19.77
C ASP A 146 2.02 0.34 21.13
N SER A 147 2.40 1.63 21.17
CA SER A 147 2.77 2.32 22.42
C SER A 147 1.63 2.46 23.44
N ARG A 148 0.38 2.27 23.00
CA ARG A 148 -0.84 2.39 23.82
C ARG A 148 -1.41 1.05 24.28
N LYS A 149 -0.83 -0.07 23.83
CA LYS A 149 -1.18 -1.42 24.27
C LYS A 149 -0.57 -1.71 25.65
#